data_AF-A0A2H5VPF4-F1
#
_entry.id   AF-A0A2H5VPF4-F1
#
_cell.length_a   1.000
_cell.length_b   1.000
_cell.length_c   1.000
_cell.angle_alpha   90.00
_cell.angle_beta   90.00
_cell.angle_gamma   90.00
#
_symmetry.space_group_name_H-M   'P 1'
#
loop_
_entity.id
_entity.type
_entity.pdbx_description
1 polymer ?
#
loop_
_entity_poly.entity_id
_entity_poly.type
_entity_poly.pdbx_seq_one_letter_code
_entity_poly.pdbx_strand_id
1 'polypeptide(L)'
;MAALADVFAAGELIQDCARQAGFRAPLFIVRNDGGLAPWRHLLHYPSLGLFSGPVAGILGALQRARLQEGILIQMGRSVAHVAMIQQGRAFEGEAELADMRVPLRALEIFSLAVGSESLLNLRRGMIAGIGPWSASTLALAPAQRAAGEALEGARVLALHPVPGSSEEFLAIATPDGDRYALTVGDAALCLGLGEADEERKAIARKAIARLAARFALAPEDAAEVILERAIGALANMVQKALRRHFRDPAPPLVGMGTSAPLLLPLLAQRLGLPSILLEQGEMMGALGAAAADLRETIERSLATPEEKELERWRQEAERTLLEWGAERASLRTTVHWDSATRRARLTVTGRLSSHPERSSLRVTPDQRVALAATVMAIPEDHVEVVAETEGFEIYRGRPWHRRFFRRRQTSRPKLCVCDKEGNVVFALEEATITTTTAAEASATLARLLDRERAFAPSARRYLLSAAHCLDLSQAASPEQAQRWAERILCALLPTEPVFVIEGRPRC
;
A
#
# COMPACT_ATOMS: atom_id res chain seq x y z
N MET A 1 2.53 16.03 -21.80
CA MET A 1 2.58 14.65 -22.30
C MET A 1 3.89 13.92 -21.99
N ALA A 2 5.06 14.59 -21.93
CA ALA A 2 6.35 13.92 -21.66
C ALA A 2 6.46 13.27 -20.25
N ALA A 3 6.07 13.98 -19.18
CA ALA A 3 6.32 13.51 -17.81
C ALA A 3 5.66 12.16 -17.45
N LEU A 4 4.45 11.86 -17.96
CA LEU A 4 3.81 10.57 -17.68
C LEU A 4 4.47 9.42 -18.45
N ALA A 5 4.94 9.70 -19.67
CA ALA A 5 5.72 8.73 -20.43
C ALA A 5 7.04 8.40 -19.72
N ASP A 6 7.71 9.40 -19.14
CA ASP A 6 8.93 9.20 -18.37
C ASP A 6 8.69 8.32 -17.12
N VAL A 7 7.56 8.52 -16.41
CA VAL A 7 7.18 7.69 -15.26
C VAL A 7 6.96 6.24 -15.68
N PHE A 8 6.29 5.99 -16.81
CA PHE A 8 6.08 4.63 -17.30
C PHE A 8 7.36 3.98 -17.79
N ALA A 9 8.22 4.72 -18.50
CA ALA A 9 9.53 4.24 -18.92
C ALA A 9 10.41 3.87 -17.71
N ALA A 10 10.36 4.66 -16.64
CA ALA A 10 11.05 4.33 -15.39
C ALA A 10 10.49 3.06 -14.73
N GLY A 11 9.16 2.88 -14.72
CA GLY A 11 8.52 1.67 -14.21
C GLY A 11 8.93 0.40 -14.96
N GLU A 12 8.99 0.47 -16.30
CA GLU A 12 9.46 -0.63 -17.14
C GLU A 12 10.93 -0.96 -16.86
N LEU A 13 11.78 0.07 -16.85
CA LEU A 13 13.21 -0.07 -16.57
C LEU A 13 13.46 -0.73 -15.21
N ILE A 14 12.78 -0.27 -14.15
CA ILE A 14 12.92 -0.85 -12.80
C ILE A 14 12.47 -2.31 -12.80
N GLN A 15 11.34 -2.64 -13.45
CA GLN A 15 10.85 -4.02 -13.53
C GLN A 15 11.84 -4.94 -14.25
N ASP A 16 12.41 -4.49 -15.37
CA ASP A 16 13.35 -5.29 -16.16
C ASP A 16 14.68 -5.47 -15.45
N CYS A 17 15.22 -4.41 -14.82
CA CYS A 17 16.41 -4.51 -13.97
C CYS A 17 16.18 -5.48 -12.79
N ALA A 18 15.02 -5.43 -12.13
CA ALA A 18 14.69 -6.34 -11.04
C ALA A 18 14.66 -7.80 -11.50
N ARG A 19 14.08 -8.07 -12.68
CA ARG A 19 14.06 -9.43 -13.28
C ARG A 19 15.46 -9.92 -13.63
N GLN A 20 16.30 -9.07 -14.22
CA GLN A 20 17.70 -9.40 -14.53
C GLN A 20 18.50 -9.70 -13.26
N ALA A 21 18.21 -9.02 -12.16
CA ALA A 21 18.79 -9.29 -10.84
C ALA A 21 18.20 -10.55 -10.15
N GLY A 22 17.25 -11.25 -10.78
CA GLY A 22 16.66 -12.49 -10.28
C GLY A 22 15.41 -12.31 -9.42
N PHE A 23 14.91 -11.08 -9.22
CA PHE A 23 13.65 -10.84 -8.52
C PHE A 23 12.46 -11.23 -9.41
N ARG A 24 11.61 -12.14 -8.91
CA ARG A 24 10.43 -12.65 -9.62
C ARG A 24 9.10 -12.06 -9.14
N ALA A 25 9.12 -11.31 -8.04
CA ALA A 25 7.92 -10.66 -7.51
C ALA A 25 7.45 -9.53 -8.45
N PRO A 26 6.13 -9.26 -8.53
CA PRO A 26 5.63 -8.07 -9.21
C PRO A 26 6.19 -6.80 -8.56
N LEU A 27 6.42 -5.76 -9.37
CA LEU A 27 6.76 -4.43 -8.87
C LEU A 27 5.47 -3.72 -8.46
N PHE A 28 5.42 -3.25 -7.22
CA PHE A 28 4.30 -2.51 -6.66
C PHE A 28 4.64 -1.03 -6.47
N ILE A 29 3.61 -0.20 -6.45
CA ILE A 29 3.71 1.22 -6.16
C ILE A 29 2.66 1.61 -5.12
N VAL A 30 3.05 2.50 -4.19
CA VAL A 30 2.11 3.17 -3.29
C VAL A 30 1.33 4.20 -4.11
N ARG A 31 0.02 4.23 -3.91
CA ARG A 31 -0.90 5.16 -4.58
C ARG A 31 -1.15 6.40 -3.73
N ASN A 32 -1.75 7.40 -4.35
CA ASN A 32 -2.15 8.66 -3.74
C ASN A 32 -3.14 8.49 -2.57
N ASP A 33 -3.88 7.38 -2.52
CA ASP A 33 -4.86 7.03 -1.50
C ASP A 33 -4.29 6.12 -0.39
N GLY A 34 -2.97 5.93 -0.37
CA GLY A 34 -2.27 5.07 0.59
C GLY A 34 -2.37 3.57 0.30
N GLY A 35 -3.04 3.19 -0.79
CA GLY A 35 -3.11 1.81 -1.24
C GLY A 35 -1.84 1.35 -1.95
N LEU A 36 -1.54 0.07 -1.88
CA LEU A 36 -0.55 -0.58 -2.73
C LEU A 36 -1.23 -1.20 -3.96
N ALA A 37 -0.62 -1.08 -5.13
CA ALA A 37 -1.06 -1.75 -6.36
C ALA A 37 0.13 -2.11 -7.26
N PRO A 38 0.03 -3.11 -8.15
CA PRO A 38 1.04 -3.36 -9.16
C PRO A 38 1.27 -2.11 -10.01
N TRP A 39 2.52 -1.78 -10.31
CA TRP A 39 2.84 -0.54 -11.03
C TRP A 39 2.11 -0.42 -12.39
N ARG A 40 1.88 -1.56 -13.07
CA ARG A 40 1.14 -1.63 -14.34
C ARG A 40 -0.31 -1.15 -14.24
N HIS A 41 -0.88 -1.12 -13.04
CA HIS A 41 -2.21 -0.57 -12.81
C HIS A 41 -2.26 0.94 -13.15
N LEU A 42 -1.14 1.65 -13.00
CA LEU A 42 -1.05 3.07 -13.36
C LEU A 42 -1.15 3.34 -14.87
N LEU A 43 -0.96 2.33 -15.73
CA LEU A 43 -1.18 2.47 -17.18
C LEU A 43 -2.64 2.79 -17.49
N HIS A 44 -3.57 2.30 -16.67
CA HIS A 44 -5.00 2.55 -16.79
C HIS A 44 -5.46 3.70 -15.89
N TYR A 45 -4.83 3.86 -14.72
CA TYR A 45 -5.19 4.87 -13.71
C TYR A 45 -3.98 5.72 -13.28
N PRO A 46 -3.41 6.53 -14.18
CA PRO A 46 -2.16 7.26 -13.92
C PRO A 46 -2.27 8.28 -12.77
N SER A 47 -3.47 8.82 -12.55
CA SER A 47 -3.74 9.78 -11.47
C SER A 47 -3.47 9.21 -10.08
N LEU A 48 -3.57 7.89 -9.90
CA LEU A 48 -3.30 7.22 -8.63
C LEU A 48 -1.81 7.27 -8.26
N GLY A 49 -0.90 7.50 -9.20
CA GLY A 49 0.54 7.60 -8.92
C GLY A 49 0.97 8.97 -8.37
N LEU A 50 0.10 9.98 -8.45
CA LEU A 50 0.41 11.34 -8.02
C LEU A 50 0.61 11.37 -6.48
N PHE A 51 1.66 12.02 -5.98
CA PHE A 51 1.96 12.04 -4.54
C PHE A 51 2.26 10.67 -3.90
N SER A 52 2.55 9.62 -4.68
CA SER A 52 2.93 8.30 -4.17
C SER A 52 4.07 8.32 -3.14
N GLY A 53 5.14 9.07 -3.42
CA GLY A 53 6.29 9.25 -2.53
C GLY A 53 5.93 9.84 -1.15
N PRO A 54 5.32 11.03 -1.06
CA PRO A 54 4.92 11.59 0.23
C PRO A 54 3.87 10.76 0.96
N VAL A 55 2.94 10.12 0.24
CA VAL A 55 1.98 9.19 0.86
C VAL A 55 2.70 8.01 1.50
N ALA A 56 3.67 7.41 0.82
CA ALA A 56 4.48 6.34 1.40
C ALA A 56 5.20 6.81 2.67
N GLY A 57 5.77 8.03 2.68
CA GLY A 57 6.39 8.60 3.88
C GLY A 57 5.44 8.76 5.05
N ILE A 58 4.22 9.26 4.79
CA ILE A 58 3.15 9.38 5.78
C ILE A 58 2.80 8.02 6.38
N LEU A 59 2.61 6.99 5.55
CA LEU A 59 2.29 5.64 6.02
C LEU A 59 3.41 5.06 6.90
N GLY A 60 4.67 5.22 6.49
CA GLY A 60 5.81 4.73 7.26
C GLY A 60 5.91 5.41 8.62
N ALA A 61 5.68 6.71 8.68
CA ALA A 61 5.67 7.45 9.93
C ALA A 61 4.50 7.08 10.84
N LEU A 62 3.29 6.88 10.31
CA LEU A 62 2.15 6.36 11.08
C LEU A 62 2.47 5.00 11.71
N GLN A 63 3.10 4.12 10.95
CA GLN A 63 3.51 2.80 11.44
C GLN A 63 4.61 2.89 12.52
N ARG A 64 5.65 3.70 12.28
CA ARG A 64 6.82 3.81 13.17
C ARG A 64 6.49 4.54 14.47
N ALA A 65 5.84 5.69 14.37
CA ALA A 65 5.64 6.59 15.50
C ALA A 65 4.33 6.33 16.26
N ARG A 66 3.44 5.46 15.75
CA ARG A 66 2.14 5.14 16.37
C ARG A 66 1.34 6.38 16.77
N LEU A 67 1.46 7.43 15.95
CA LEU A 67 0.89 8.75 16.19
C LEU A 67 -0.63 8.63 16.27
N GLN A 68 -1.24 9.23 17.29
CA GLN A 68 -2.70 9.35 17.38
C GLN A 68 -3.16 10.67 16.78
N GLU A 69 -2.51 11.77 17.17
CA GLU A 69 -2.80 13.13 16.72
C GLU A 69 -1.48 13.81 16.33
N GLY A 70 -1.48 14.62 15.28
CA GLY A 70 -0.25 15.31 14.85
C GLY A 70 -0.38 16.01 13.51
N ILE A 71 0.51 16.96 13.27
CA ILE A 71 0.78 17.49 11.92
C ILE A 71 2.07 16.86 11.44
N LEU A 72 1.93 15.92 10.54
CA LEU A 72 3.06 15.22 9.96
C LEU A 72 3.61 16.04 8.79
N ILE A 73 4.91 16.33 8.84
CA ILE A 73 5.61 17.13 7.84
C ILE A 73 6.79 16.34 7.28
N GLN A 74 6.69 15.96 6.01
CA GLN A 74 7.80 15.38 5.25
C GLN A 74 8.54 16.51 4.54
N MET A 75 9.73 16.84 5.03
CA MET A 75 10.59 17.89 4.50
C MET A 75 11.70 17.29 3.64
N GLY A 76 11.46 17.22 2.32
CA GLY A 76 12.48 16.85 1.35
C GLY A 76 13.43 17.99 1.01
N ARG A 77 14.46 17.69 0.22
CA ARG A 77 15.45 18.69 -0.23
C ARG A 77 14.82 19.85 -1.01
N SER A 78 13.77 19.60 -1.79
CA SER A 78 13.14 20.61 -2.66
C SER A 78 11.70 20.95 -2.31
N VAL A 79 11.00 20.02 -1.68
CA VAL A 79 9.54 20.10 -1.43
C VAL A 79 9.25 19.59 -0.03
N ALA A 80 8.35 20.28 0.65
CA ALA A 80 7.75 19.86 1.91
C ALA A 80 6.29 19.47 1.70
N HIS A 81 5.86 18.41 2.38
CA HIS A 81 4.51 17.90 2.37
C HIS A 81 3.95 17.87 3.79
N VAL A 82 2.73 18.34 3.99
CA VAL A 82 2.02 18.36 5.26
C VAL A 82 0.79 17.49 5.16
N ALA A 83 0.62 16.59 6.12
CA ALA A 83 -0.59 15.80 6.32
C ALA A 83 -1.04 15.91 7.78
N MET A 84 -2.35 15.93 7.98
CA MET A 84 -2.96 15.95 9.30
C MET A 84 -3.22 14.51 9.74
N ILE A 85 -2.91 14.20 10.98
CA ILE A 85 -3.16 12.89 11.60
C ILE A 85 -4.16 13.07 12.73
N GLN A 86 -5.25 12.31 12.68
CA GLN A 86 -6.26 12.24 13.73
C GLN A 86 -6.67 10.78 13.95
N GLN A 87 -6.80 10.35 15.20
CA GLN A 87 -7.11 8.97 15.59
C GLN A 87 -6.25 7.91 14.87
N GLY A 88 -4.96 8.25 14.69
CA GLY A 88 -3.99 7.39 14.02
C GLY A 88 -4.19 7.21 12.52
N ARG A 89 -4.92 8.11 11.87
CA ARG A 89 -5.17 8.09 10.42
C ARG A 89 -4.87 9.44 9.80
N ALA A 90 -4.33 9.42 8.58
CA ALA A 90 -4.28 10.61 7.75
C ALA A 90 -5.68 10.91 7.19
N PHE A 91 -6.00 12.19 7.02
CA PHE A 91 -7.25 12.60 6.40
C PHE A 91 -7.28 12.21 4.91
N GLU A 92 -8.41 11.71 4.44
CA GLU A 92 -8.69 11.54 3.00
C GLU A 92 -9.35 12.81 2.47
N GLY A 93 -8.94 13.28 1.29
CA GLY A 93 -9.43 14.51 0.71
C GLY A 93 -8.83 14.83 -0.65
N GLU A 94 -8.69 16.11 -0.94
CA GLU A 94 -8.02 16.62 -2.14
C GLU A 94 -6.61 17.05 -1.78
N ALA A 95 -5.62 16.69 -2.59
CA ALA A 95 -4.29 17.23 -2.44
C ALA A 95 -4.24 18.69 -2.90
N GLU A 96 -3.37 19.47 -2.26
CA GLU A 96 -3.15 20.87 -2.59
C GLU A 96 -1.67 21.10 -2.89
N LEU A 97 -1.40 21.70 -4.05
CA LEU A 97 -0.05 22.08 -4.46
C LEU A 97 0.05 23.60 -4.43
N ALA A 98 0.82 24.13 -3.49
CA ALA A 98 0.81 25.53 -3.10
C ALA A 98 -0.61 26.01 -2.74
N ASP A 99 -1.26 26.76 -3.63
CA ASP A 99 -2.65 27.20 -3.46
C ASP A 99 -3.61 26.60 -4.51
N MET A 100 -3.13 25.64 -5.30
CA MET A 100 -3.93 24.95 -6.30
C MET A 100 -4.45 23.63 -5.75
N ARG A 101 -5.78 23.50 -5.67
CA ARG A 101 -6.42 22.21 -5.38
C ARG A 101 -6.33 21.29 -6.58
N VAL A 102 -5.90 20.07 -6.33
CA VAL A 102 -5.93 18.99 -7.31
C VAL A 102 -7.20 18.19 -7.03
N PRO A 103 -8.22 18.22 -7.91
CA PRO A 103 -9.52 17.58 -7.68
C PRO A 103 -9.45 16.06 -7.91
N LEU A 104 -8.47 15.42 -7.28
CA LEU A 104 -8.26 13.99 -7.24
C LEU A 104 -8.39 13.57 -5.77
N ARG A 105 -9.22 12.56 -5.52
CA ARG A 105 -9.30 11.96 -4.19
C ARG A 105 -7.97 11.26 -3.90
N ALA A 106 -7.38 11.61 -2.77
CA ALA A 106 -6.10 11.13 -2.26
C ALA A 106 -6.11 11.22 -0.73
N LEU A 107 -4.98 10.93 -0.10
CA LEU A 107 -4.71 11.53 1.21
C LEU A 107 -4.61 13.05 1.04
N GLU A 108 -5.23 13.78 1.96
CA GLU A 108 -5.18 15.23 1.97
C GLU A 108 -3.77 15.69 2.37
N ILE A 109 -3.04 16.20 1.38
CA ILE A 109 -1.65 16.62 1.54
C ILE A 109 -1.53 18.04 1.00
N PHE A 110 -0.93 18.92 1.80
CA PHE A 110 -0.49 20.24 1.36
C PHE A 110 0.96 20.15 0.95
N SER A 111 1.29 20.57 -0.26
CA SER A 111 2.64 20.49 -0.82
C SER A 111 3.18 21.87 -1.15
N LEU A 112 4.38 22.18 -0.69
CA LEU A 112 5.04 23.46 -0.94
C LEU A 112 6.48 23.23 -1.39
N ALA A 113 6.92 23.92 -2.44
CA ALA A 113 8.27 23.80 -3.01
C ALA A 113 9.36 24.51 -2.19
N VAL A 114 9.41 24.20 -0.89
CA VAL A 114 10.38 24.71 0.08
C VAL A 114 11.06 23.53 0.74
N GLY A 115 12.38 23.46 0.55
CA GLY A 115 13.29 22.53 1.22
C GLY A 115 14.69 23.15 1.33
N SER A 116 15.65 22.40 1.85
CA SER A 116 17.01 22.94 2.05
C SER A 116 17.74 23.29 0.74
N GLU A 117 17.37 22.71 -0.40
CA GLU A 117 17.95 23.01 -1.71
C GLU A 117 17.12 24.01 -2.53
N SER A 118 16.02 24.53 -1.99
CA SER A 118 15.20 25.52 -2.70
C SER A 118 15.98 26.81 -2.93
N LEU A 119 15.88 27.37 -4.13
CA LEU A 119 16.52 28.62 -4.53
C LEU A 119 15.72 29.82 -4.06
N LEU A 120 16.42 30.96 -4.02
CA LEU A 120 15.83 32.27 -3.76
C LEU A 120 15.18 32.82 -5.01
N ASN A 121 13.96 33.32 -4.87
CA ASN A 121 13.26 34.08 -5.89
C ASN A 121 13.40 35.58 -5.59
N LEU A 122 13.94 36.33 -6.54
CA LEU A 122 13.92 37.79 -6.52
C LEU A 122 12.77 38.34 -7.35
N ARG A 123 12.18 39.41 -6.82
CA ARG A 123 11.24 40.26 -7.55
C ARG A 123 11.56 41.71 -7.24
N ARG A 124 11.75 42.54 -8.28
CA ARG A 124 12.06 43.98 -8.15
C ARG A 124 13.27 44.24 -7.24
N GLY A 125 14.30 43.40 -7.32
CA GLY A 125 15.53 43.57 -6.54
C GLY A 125 15.38 43.27 -5.04
N MET A 126 14.36 42.52 -4.62
CA MET A 126 14.21 42.03 -3.23
C MET A 126 13.96 40.53 -3.23
N ILE A 127 14.36 39.85 -2.14
CA ILE A 127 14.03 38.44 -1.90
C ILE A 127 12.52 38.32 -1.68
N ALA A 128 11.83 37.88 -2.73
CA ALA A 128 10.37 37.80 -2.76
C ALA A 128 9.85 36.50 -2.15
N GLY A 129 10.59 35.40 -2.33
CA GLY A 129 10.21 34.09 -1.85
C GLY A 129 11.29 33.03 -2.03
N ILE A 130 10.91 31.80 -1.74
CA ILE A 130 11.75 30.60 -1.83
C ILE A 130 11.04 29.60 -2.73
N GLY A 131 11.79 28.94 -3.61
CA GLY A 131 11.24 28.06 -4.63
C GLY A 131 10.48 28.83 -5.73
N PRO A 132 9.86 28.12 -6.69
CA PRO A 132 9.65 26.67 -6.70
C PRO A 132 10.86 25.86 -7.19
N TRP A 133 11.88 26.51 -7.74
CA TRP A 133 13.09 25.82 -8.19
C TRP A 133 14.02 25.49 -7.02
N SER A 134 14.75 24.39 -7.20
CA SER A 134 15.78 23.88 -6.29
C SER A 134 17.04 23.52 -7.06
N ALA A 135 18.14 23.32 -6.34
CA ALA A 135 19.42 22.91 -6.91
C ALA A 135 19.24 21.63 -7.77
N SER A 136 18.56 20.63 -7.22
CA SER A 136 18.21 19.39 -7.90
C SER A 136 17.39 19.59 -9.19
N THR A 137 16.35 20.44 -9.18
CA THR A 137 15.51 20.67 -10.38
C THR A 137 16.21 21.44 -11.49
N LEU A 138 17.27 22.18 -11.16
CA LEU A 138 18.08 22.93 -12.13
C LEU A 138 19.39 22.21 -12.48
N ALA A 139 19.58 20.99 -11.98
CA ALA A 139 20.83 20.23 -12.12
C ALA A 139 22.08 21.03 -11.68
N LEU A 140 21.95 21.83 -10.62
CA LEU A 140 23.04 22.57 -9.99
C LEU A 140 23.40 21.96 -8.64
N ALA A 141 24.66 22.04 -8.25
CA ALA A 141 25.07 21.76 -6.88
C ALA A 141 24.78 22.98 -5.98
N PRO A 142 24.39 22.80 -4.71
CA PRO A 142 24.38 23.89 -3.73
C PRO A 142 25.78 24.52 -3.58
N ALA A 143 25.84 25.83 -3.31
CA ALA A 143 27.09 26.58 -3.26
C ALA A 143 28.06 26.08 -2.18
N GLN A 144 27.57 25.55 -1.06
CA GLN A 144 28.37 24.89 -0.04
C GLN A 144 29.15 23.65 -0.53
N ARG A 145 28.88 23.15 -1.74
CA ARG A 145 29.64 22.03 -2.36
C ARG A 145 30.74 22.50 -3.31
N ALA A 146 30.90 23.81 -3.52
CA ALA A 146 31.99 24.35 -4.31
C ALA A 146 33.33 24.21 -3.57
N ALA A 147 34.44 24.17 -4.31
CA ALA A 147 35.75 24.40 -3.70
C ALA A 147 35.81 25.83 -3.16
N GLY A 148 36.31 26.02 -1.93
CA GLY A 148 36.30 27.32 -1.26
C GLY A 148 37.05 28.43 -2.01
N GLU A 149 38.08 28.07 -2.77
CA GLU A 149 38.87 28.95 -3.64
C GLU A 149 38.09 29.34 -4.91
N ALA A 150 37.26 28.44 -5.44
CA ALA A 150 36.46 28.71 -6.64
C ALA A 150 35.39 29.81 -6.43
N LEU A 151 35.04 30.11 -5.16
CA LEU A 151 34.14 31.20 -4.80
C LEU A 151 34.84 32.58 -4.75
N GLU A 152 36.16 32.63 -4.91
CA GLU A 152 36.92 33.87 -5.07
C GLU A 152 36.62 34.49 -6.44
N GLY A 153 36.26 35.78 -6.46
CA GLY A 153 35.81 36.45 -7.69
C GLY A 153 34.45 35.97 -8.24
N ALA A 154 33.77 35.03 -7.58
CA ALA A 154 32.50 34.52 -8.06
C ALA A 154 31.39 35.59 -8.03
N ARG A 155 30.52 35.55 -9.05
CA ARG A 155 29.45 36.53 -9.27
C ARG A 155 28.08 35.91 -9.09
N VAL A 156 27.15 36.68 -8.54
CA VAL A 156 25.73 36.26 -8.46
C VAL A 156 25.10 36.39 -9.84
N LEU A 157 24.44 35.32 -10.28
CA LEU A 157 23.68 35.23 -11.51
C LEU A 157 22.18 35.15 -11.21
N ALA A 158 21.39 35.82 -12.05
CA ALA A 158 19.96 35.58 -12.14
C ALA A 158 19.68 34.53 -13.22
N LEU A 159 18.92 33.50 -12.84
CA LEU A 159 18.43 32.44 -13.70
C LEU A 159 16.94 32.66 -13.97
N HIS A 160 16.54 32.38 -15.21
CA HIS A 160 15.14 32.41 -15.63
C HIS A 160 14.77 31.04 -16.20
N PRO A 161 14.44 30.06 -15.35
CA PRO A 161 14.15 28.68 -15.80
C PRO A 161 12.94 28.61 -16.72
N VAL A 162 12.01 29.56 -16.61
CA VAL A 162 10.86 29.71 -17.50
C VAL A 162 11.11 30.88 -18.45
N PRO A 163 11.27 30.64 -19.76
CA PRO A 163 11.43 31.70 -20.75
C PRO A 163 10.27 32.71 -20.68
N GLY A 164 10.60 34.01 -20.62
CA GLY A 164 9.62 35.09 -20.54
C GLY A 164 9.05 35.38 -19.14
N SER A 165 9.48 34.65 -18.10
CA SER A 165 9.11 34.98 -16.71
C SER A 165 9.91 36.17 -16.19
N SER A 166 9.23 37.06 -15.44
CA SER A 166 9.88 38.14 -14.68
C SER A 166 10.51 37.68 -13.37
N GLU A 167 10.38 36.40 -13.02
CA GLU A 167 10.98 35.83 -11.80
C GLU A 167 12.45 35.51 -12.04
N GLU A 168 13.27 35.92 -11.07
CA GLU A 168 14.72 35.72 -11.08
C GLU A 168 15.10 34.74 -9.97
N PHE A 169 15.84 33.68 -10.32
CA PHE A 169 16.35 32.71 -9.36
C PHE A 169 17.85 32.86 -9.19
N LEU A 170 18.37 32.79 -7.97
CA LEU A 170 19.76 33.13 -7.73
C LEU A 170 20.70 31.92 -7.73
N ALA A 171 21.81 32.08 -8.46
CA ALA A 171 22.94 31.18 -8.48
C ALA A 171 24.25 31.97 -8.37
N ILE A 172 25.35 31.27 -8.18
CA ILE A 172 26.71 31.80 -8.27
C ILE A 172 27.38 31.20 -9.50
N ALA A 173 28.11 32.01 -10.25
CA ALA A 173 29.10 31.55 -11.21
C ALA A 173 30.51 31.91 -10.77
N THR A 174 31.40 30.93 -10.83
CA THR A 174 32.83 31.10 -10.58
C THR A 174 33.50 31.75 -11.80
N PRO A 175 34.73 32.30 -11.65
CA PRO A 175 35.52 32.79 -12.78
C PRO A 175 35.76 31.72 -13.85
N ASP A 176 35.91 30.46 -13.43
CA ASP A 176 36.13 29.31 -14.31
C ASP A 176 34.87 28.84 -15.05
N GLY A 177 33.71 29.45 -14.75
CA GLY A 177 32.45 29.21 -15.45
C GLY A 177 31.53 28.19 -14.78
N ASP A 178 31.96 27.54 -13.70
CA ASP A 178 31.13 26.63 -12.91
C ASP A 178 29.97 27.37 -12.26
N ARG A 179 28.85 26.67 -12.07
CA ARG A 179 27.61 27.24 -11.52
C ARG A 179 27.12 26.46 -10.33
N TYR A 180 26.71 27.20 -9.30
CA TYR A 180 26.17 26.66 -8.06
C TYR A 180 24.88 27.37 -7.68
N ALA A 181 23.92 26.63 -7.14
CA ALA A 181 22.68 27.19 -6.61
C ALA A 181 22.92 27.87 -5.27
N LEU A 182 22.30 29.03 -5.03
CA LEU A 182 22.18 29.62 -3.71
C LEU A 182 20.89 29.11 -3.06
N THR A 183 21.00 28.44 -1.92
CA THR A 183 19.90 27.67 -1.33
C THR A 183 19.60 28.07 0.12
N VAL A 184 18.43 27.65 0.60
CA VAL A 184 18.05 27.76 2.03
C VAL A 184 19.08 27.08 2.94
N GLY A 185 19.67 25.96 2.51
CA GLY A 185 20.71 25.24 3.23
C GLY A 185 22.03 26.02 3.31
N ASP A 186 22.40 26.75 2.26
CA ASP A 186 23.57 27.64 2.30
C ASP A 186 23.36 28.76 3.32
N ALA A 187 22.16 29.34 3.38
CA ALA A 187 21.80 30.34 4.40
C ALA A 187 21.84 29.76 5.81
N ALA A 188 21.29 28.56 6.03
CA ALA A 188 21.38 27.87 7.32
C ALA A 188 22.82 27.68 7.78
N LEU A 189 23.69 27.17 6.92
CA LEU A 189 25.08 26.92 7.25
C LEU A 189 25.86 28.21 7.48
N CYS A 190 25.54 29.29 6.77
CA CYS A 190 26.08 30.63 7.03
C CYS A 190 25.81 31.09 8.47
N LEU A 191 24.65 30.72 9.03
CA LEU A 191 24.27 30.99 10.42
C LEU A 191 24.75 29.93 11.41
N GLY A 192 25.56 28.97 10.95
CA GLY A 192 26.05 27.87 11.79
C GLY A 192 24.98 26.81 12.13
N LEU A 193 23.83 26.82 11.44
CA LEU A 193 22.76 25.85 11.63
C LEU A 193 22.94 24.62 10.73
N GLY A 194 22.58 23.45 11.26
CA GLY A 194 22.69 22.17 10.56
C GLY A 194 24.03 21.45 10.77
N GLU A 195 24.08 20.19 10.34
CA GLU A 195 25.25 19.33 10.51
C GLU A 195 26.24 19.49 9.35
N ALA A 196 27.35 20.19 9.60
CA ALA A 196 28.46 20.35 8.68
C ALA A 196 29.76 20.67 9.43
N ASP A 197 30.89 20.32 8.81
CA ASP A 197 32.20 20.81 9.26
C ASP A 197 32.35 22.33 9.06
N GLU A 198 33.35 22.90 9.71
CA GLU A 198 33.62 24.34 9.67
C GLU A 198 34.06 24.82 8.29
N GLU A 199 34.69 23.97 7.49
CA GLU A 199 35.08 24.29 6.12
C GLU A 199 33.84 24.56 5.26
N ARG A 200 32.87 23.65 5.29
CA ARG A 200 31.62 23.75 4.54
C ARG A 200 30.75 24.92 5.00
N LYS A 201 30.72 25.21 6.30
CA LYS A 201 30.09 26.44 6.84
C LYS A 201 30.78 27.70 6.32
N ALA A 202 32.11 27.71 6.28
CA ALA A 202 32.87 28.85 5.75
C ALA A 202 32.62 29.04 4.23
N ILE A 203 32.51 27.97 3.46
CA ILE A 203 32.15 28.00 2.03
C ILE A 203 30.74 28.57 1.85
N ALA A 204 29.77 28.09 2.63
CA ALA A 204 28.39 28.61 2.60
C ALA A 204 28.36 30.11 2.95
N ARG A 205 29.09 30.54 4.00
CA ARG A 205 29.23 31.96 4.36
C ARG A 205 29.84 32.80 3.23
N LYS A 206 30.89 32.31 2.57
CA LYS A 206 31.50 32.99 1.40
C LYS A 206 30.48 33.13 0.26
N ALA A 207 29.70 32.10 -0.02
CA ALA A 207 28.65 32.15 -1.04
C ALA A 207 27.56 33.17 -0.69
N ILE A 208 27.03 33.14 0.54
CA ILE A 208 26.04 34.11 1.00
C ILE A 208 26.60 35.53 1.04
N ALA A 209 27.89 35.73 1.34
CA ALA A 209 28.52 37.04 1.28
C ALA A 209 28.46 37.67 -0.13
N ARG A 210 28.58 36.87 -1.21
CA ARG A 210 28.41 37.36 -2.59
C ARG A 210 27.00 37.89 -2.83
N LEU A 211 26.00 37.22 -2.25
CA LEU A 211 24.62 37.66 -2.29
C LEU A 211 24.38 38.91 -1.45
N ALA A 212 24.85 38.91 -0.20
CA ALA A 212 24.65 39.98 0.76
C ALA A 212 25.23 41.31 0.26
N ALA A 213 26.38 41.27 -0.44
CA ALA A 213 26.98 42.44 -1.07
C ALA A 213 26.04 43.16 -2.07
N ARG A 214 25.15 42.43 -2.75
CA ARG A 214 24.15 43.01 -3.67
C ARG A 214 23.09 43.84 -2.94
N PHE A 215 22.86 43.55 -1.66
CA PHE A 215 21.87 44.21 -0.82
C PHE A 215 22.50 45.14 0.25
N ALA A 216 23.82 45.29 0.24
CA ALA A 216 24.58 46.00 1.28
C ALA A 216 24.29 45.48 2.71
N LEU A 217 24.17 44.16 2.84
CA LEU A 217 23.92 43.46 4.11
C LEU A 217 25.17 42.70 4.58
N ALA A 218 25.22 42.38 5.87
CA ALA A 218 26.13 41.33 6.34
C ALA A 218 25.66 39.95 5.82
N PRO A 219 26.57 38.97 5.65
CA PRO A 219 26.19 37.62 5.25
C PRO A 219 25.14 36.99 6.17
N GLU A 220 25.25 37.24 7.47
CA GLU A 220 24.32 36.76 8.50
C GLU A 220 22.92 37.34 8.31
N ASP A 221 22.80 38.67 8.16
CA ASP A 221 21.51 39.34 7.96
C ASP A 221 20.82 38.83 6.68
N ALA A 222 21.59 38.65 5.61
CA ALA A 222 21.06 38.08 4.38
C ALA A 222 20.58 36.64 4.61
N ALA A 223 21.35 35.80 5.29
CA ALA A 223 20.97 34.44 5.62
C ALA A 223 19.70 34.36 6.49
N GLU A 224 19.56 35.25 7.48
CA GLU A 224 18.38 35.34 8.34
C GLU A 224 17.13 35.62 7.52
N VAL A 225 17.17 36.63 6.64
CA VAL A 225 16.05 36.95 5.74
C VAL A 225 15.65 35.73 4.91
N ILE A 226 16.61 34.95 4.42
CA ILE A 226 16.34 33.76 3.59
C ILE A 226 15.62 32.70 4.40
N LEU A 227 16.11 32.39 5.61
CA LEU A 227 15.48 31.44 6.51
C LEU A 227 14.09 31.92 6.94
N GLU A 228 13.93 33.19 7.29
CA GLU A 228 12.64 33.76 7.68
C GLU A 228 11.59 33.60 6.57
N ARG A 229 11.99 33.79 5.30
CA ARG A 229 11.09 33.58 4.15
C ARG A 229 10.72 32.11 3.98
N ALA A 230 11.69 31.19 4.12
CA ALA A 230 11.43 29.75 4.03
C ALA A 230 10.50 29.27 5.15
N ILE A 231 10.84 29.59 6.40
CA ILE A 231 10.06 29.18 7.58
C ILE A 231 8.71 29.88 7.61
N GLY A 232 8.60 31.14 7.17
CA GLY A 232 7.33 31.85 7.03
C GLY A 232 6.38 31.16 6.04
N ALA A 233 6.89 30.69 4.90
CA ALA A 233 6.09 29.98 3.90
C ALA A 233 5.60 28.62 4.44
N LEU A 234 6.48 27.86 5.11
CA LEU A 234 6.12 26.60 5.77
C LEU A 234 5.09 26.82 6.89
N ALA A 235 5.26 27.86 7.71
CA ALA A 235 4.33 28.22 8.77
C ALA A 235 2.94 28.54 8.22
N ASN A 236 2.84 29.28 7.12
CA ASN A 236 1.56 29.58 6.47
C ASN A 236 0.87 28.29 5.99
N MET A 237 1.61 27.36 5.40
CA MET A 237 1.07 26.05 4.99
C MET A 237 0.55 25.25 6.18
N VAL A 238 1.32 25.17 7.28
CA VAL A 238 0.90 24.46 8.51
C VAL A 238 -0.33 25.13 9.15
N GLN A 239 -0.38 26.46 9.20
CA GLN A 239 -1.55 27.19 9.70
C GLN A 239 -2.80 26.98 8.82
N LYS A 240 -2.63 26.82 7.50
CA LYS A 240 -3.72 26.46 6.59
C LYS A 240 -4.26 25.06 6.90
N ALA A 241 -3.37 24.09 7.12
CA ALA A 241 -3.72 22.73 7.53
C ALA A 241 -4.43 22.70 8.89
N LEU A 242 -3.92 23.43 9.89
CA LEU A 242 -4.52 23.55 11.24
C LEU A 242 -5.96 24.03 11.17
N ARG A 243 -6.20 25.15 10.48
CA ARG A 243 -7.52 25.78 10.38
C ARG A 243 -8.60 24.89 9.77
N ARG A 244 -8.20 23.90 8.98
CA ARG A 244 -9.13 23.03 8.27
C ARG A 244 -9.64 21.87 9.13
N HIS A 245 -8.81 21.33 10.01
CA HIS A 245 -9.09 20.06 10.69
C HIS A 245 -9.00 20.09 12.20
N PHE A 246 -8.24 21.04 12.78
CA PHE A 246 -8.03 21.08 14.22
C PHE A 246 -8.72 22.28 14.87
N ARG A 247 -9.17 22.05 16.10
CA ARG A 247 -9.57 23.09 17.06
C ARG A 247 -8.52 23.16 18.16
N ASP A 248 -8.49 24.24 18.91
CA ASP A 248 -7.54 24.39 20.02
C ASP A 248 -7.73 23.29 21.09
N PRO A 249 -6.64 22.72 21.66
CA PRO A 249 -5.23 23.01 21.36
C PRO A 249 -4.71 22.35 20.07
N ALA A 250 -3.80 23.03 19.37
CA ALA A 250 -3.12 22.47 18.20
C ALA A 250 -2.23 21.26 18.57
N PRO A 251 -2.19 20.21 17.72
CA PRO A 251 -1.35 19.02 17.94
C PRO A 251 0.14 19.29 17.64
N PRO A 252 1.06 18.41 18.08
CA PRO A 252 2.49 18.55 17.78
C PRO A 252 2.82 18.45 16.29
N LEU A 253 3.92 19.08 15.90
CA LEU A 253 4.55 18.88 14.59
C LEU A 253 5.39 17.60 14.61
N VAL A 254 5.26 16.75 13.61
CA VAL A 254 6.04 15.53 13.48
C VAL A 254 6.82 15.56 12.18
N GLY A 255 8.12 15.81 12.25
CA GLY A 255 8.97 16.00 11.07
C GLY A 255 9.70 14.73 10.64
N MET A 256 9.83 14.56 9.33
CA MET A 256 10.67 13.53 8.69
C MET A 256 11.31 14.05 7.40
N GLY A 257 12.22 13.28 6.81
CA GLY A 257 12.91 13.64 5.57
C GLY A 257 14.18 14.43 5.78
N THR A 258 14.96 14.59 4.70
CA THR A 258 16.34 15.11 4.75
C THR A 258 16.45 16.52 5.30
N SER A 259 15.47 17.40 5.04
CA SER A 259 15.52 18.80 5.50
C SER A 259 14.87 18.99 6.87
N ALA A 260 14.24 17.96 7.45
CA ALA A 260 13.54 18.08 8.73
C ALA A 260 14.47 18.41 9.91
N PRO A 261 15.66 17.81 10.09
CA PRO A 261 16.55 18.16 11.19
C PRO A 261 16.91 19.65 11.24
N LEU A 262 16.99 20.29 10.06
CA LEU A 262 17.27 21.72 9.94
C LEU A 262 16.02 22.59 10.12
N LEU A 263 14.95 22.30 9.38
CA LEU A 263 13.81 23.22 9.26
C LEU A 263 12.73 23.02 10.32
N LEU A 264 12.57 21.81 10.86
CA LEU A 264 11.54 21.50 11.84
C LEU A 264 11.70 22.30 13.15
N PRO A 265 12.90 22.39 13.77
CA PRO A 265 13.04 23.13 15.03
C PRO A 265 12.72 24.62 14.86
N LEU A 266 13.16 25.23 13.75
CA LEU A 266 12.89 26.63 13.42
C LEU A 266 11.40 26.88 13.18
N LEU A 267 10.73 25.96 12.48
CA LEU A 267 9.29 26.01 12.25
C LEU A 267 8.49 25.87 13.55
N ALA A 268 8.88 24.92 14.39
CA ALA A 268 8.28 24.68 15.70
C ALA A 268 8.39 25.91 16.61
N GLN A 269 9.59 26.52 16.67
CA GLN A 269 9.83 27.75 17.40
C GLN A 269 8.95 28.90 16.89
N ARG A 270 8.86 29.09 15.57
CA ARG A 270 8.03 30.15 14.98
C ARG A 270 6.55 29.97 15.28
N LEU A 271 6.06 28.73 15.29
CA LEU A 271 4.65 28.43 15.54
C LEU A 271 4.32 28.29 17.04
N GLY A 272 5.32 28.23 17.91
CA GLY A 272 5.11 27.96 19.34
C GLY A 272 4.54 26.57 19.61
N LEU A 273 4.83 25.59 18.74
CA LEU A 273 4.30 24.23 18.83
C LEU A 273 5.38 23.22 19.23
N PRO A 274 5.04 22.18 20.02
CA PRO A 274 5.96 21.08 20.25
C PRO A 274 6.27 20.35 18.94
N SER A 275 7.50 19.88 18.79
CA SER A 275 7.91 19.11 17.62
C SER A 275 8.61 17.80 17.97
N ILE A 276 8.36 16.77 17.15
CA ILE A 276 8.99 15.46 17.23
C ILE A 276 9.70 15.23 15.89
N LEU A 277 11.02 15.02 15.92
CA LEU A 277 11.77 14.58 14.75
C LEU A 277 11.81 13.04 14.74
N LEU A 278 11.35 12.41 13.66
CA LEU A 278 11.38 10.95 13.56
C LEU A 278 12.80 10.44 13.29
N GLU A 279 13.24 9.47 14.09
CA GLU A 279 14.47 8.71 13.82
C GLU A 279 14.42 8.08 12.43
N GLN A 280 15.54 8.14 11.71
CA GLN A 280 15.64 7.62 10.34
C GLN A 280 14.54 8.17 9.42
N GLY A 281 14.13 9.43 9.62
CA GLY A 281 13.03 10.07 8.90
C GLY A 281 13.16 10.03 7.37
N GLU A 282 14.37 9.92 6.84
CA GLU A 282 14.64 9.76 5.40
C GLU A 282 14.23 8.39 4.83
N MET A 283 14.10 7.36 5.69
CA MET A 283 13.70 6.00 5.30
C MET A 283 12.19 5.75 5.39
N MET A 284 11.41 6.72 5.91
CA MET A 284 9.96 6.53 6.13
C MET A 284 9.20 6.17 4.85
N GLY A 285 9.61 6.71 3.70
CA GLY A 285 9.02 6.34 2.40
C GLY A 285 9.18 4.86 2.08
N ALA A 286 10.37 4.29 2.31
CA ALA A 286 10.63 2.88 2.08
C ALA A 286 9.86 2.00 3.10
N LEU A 287 9.83 2.42 4.37
CA LEU A 287 9.07 1.72 5.41
C LEU A 287 7.57 1.68 5.09
N GLY A 288 7.00 2.81 4.70
CA GLY A 288 5.58 2.88 4.34
C GLY A 288 5.25 2.11 3.08
N ALA A 289 6.14 2.11 2.07
CA ALA A 289 5.96 1.27 0.89
C ALA A 289 5.98 -0.23 1.22
N ALA A 290 6.84 -0.65 2.15
CA ALA A 290 6.89 -2.04 2.62
C ALA A 290 5.69 -2.43 3.51
N ALA A 291 5.07 -1.45 4.17
CA ALA A 291 3.98 -1.66 5.12
C ALA A 291 2.58 -1.47 4.53
N ALA A 292 2.45 -0.89 3.34
CA ALA A 292 1.18 -0.56 2.74
C ALA A 292 0.39 -1.82 2.37
N ASP A 293 -0.91 -1.81 2.69
CA ASP A 293 -1.84 -2.84 2.25
C ASP A 293 -2.24 -2.63 0.79
N LEU A 294 -2.50 -3.73 0.07
CA LEU A 294 -3.15 -3.66 -1.22
C LEU A 294 -4.54 -3.04 -1.05
N ARG A 295 -4.95 -2.17 -1.97
CA ARG A 295 -6.24 -1.48 -1.90
C ARG A 295 -6.86 -1.40 -3.27
N GLU A 296 -8.15 -1.72 -3.37
CA GLU A 296 -8.96 -1.46 -4.56
C GLU A 296 -10.23 -0.72 -4.19
N THR A 297 -10.57 0.30 -4.99
CA THR A 297 -11.71 1.18 -4.70
C THR A 297 -12.59 1.31 -5.93
N ILE A 298 -13.85 0.90 -5.80
CA ILE A 298 -14.89 1.11 -6.80
C ILE A 298 -15.79 2.23 -6.31
N GLU A 299 -15.90 3.31 -7.09
CA GLU A 299 -16.75 4.45 -6.79
C GLU A 299 -17.66 4.76 -7.98
N ARG A 300 -18.99 4.72 -7.78
CA ARG A 300 -19.97 5.07 -8.83
C ARG A 300 -21.08 5.96 -8.26
N SER A 301 -21.67 6.75 -9.15
CA SER A 301 -22.89 7.51 -8.86
C SER A 301 -24.08 6.56 -8.94
N LEU A 302 -24.88 6.48 -7.88
CA LEU A 302 -26.07 5.63 -7.79
C LEU A 302 -27.21 6.45 -7.21
N ALA A 303 -28.47 6.13 -7.50
CA ALA A 303 -29.59 6.76 -6.81
C ALA A 303 -29.66 6.28 -5.34
N THR A 304 -29.54 4.97 -5.16
CA THR A 304 -29.42 4.25 -3.88
C THR A 304 -28.64 2.97 -4.15
N PRO A 305 -27.66 2.59 -3.31
CA PRO A 305 -26.90 1.37 -3.51
C PRO A 305 -27.77 0.14 -3.19
N GLU A 306 -28.05 -0.68 -4.20
CA GLU A 306 -28.69 -1.98 -4.00
C GLU A 306 -27.68 -2.99 -3.44
N GLU A 307 -28.11 -3.85 -2.51
CA GLU A 307 -27.24 -4.84 -1.86
C GLU A 307 -26.57 -5.79 -2.86
N LYS A 308 -27.31 -6.20 -3.90
CA LYS A 308 -26.79 -7.05 -4.98
C LYS A 308 -25.68 -6.38 -5.79
N GLU A 309 -25.77 -5.07 -6.00
CA GLU A 309 -24.74 -4.32 -6.72
C GLU A 309 -23.48 -4.14 -5.88
N LEU A 310 -23.63 -3.82 -4.59
CA LEU A 310 -22.51 -3.73 -3.64
C LEU A 310 -21.79 -5.07 -3.50
N GLU A 311 -22.53 -6.18 -3.46
CA GLU A 311 -21.97 -7.53 -3.43
C GLU A 311 -21.13 -7.83 -4.70
N ARG A 312 -21.65 -7.47 -5.87
CA ARG A 312 -20.90 -7.60 -7.13
C ARG A 312 -19.60 -6.78 -7.11
N TRP A 313 -19.65 -5.54 -6.63
CA TRP A 313 -18.45 -4.69 -6.51
C TRP A 313 -17.45 -5.26 -5.51
N ARG A 314 -17.93 -5.79 -4.39
CA ARG A 314 -17.09 -6.47 -3.41
C ARG A 314 -16.34 -7.63 -4.05
N GLN A 315 -17.04 -8.52 -4.74
CA GLN A 315 -16.44 -9.67 -5.41
C GLN A 315 -15.45 -9.25 -6.50
N GLU A 316 -15.76 -8.20 -7.26
CA GLU A 316 -14.86 -7.64 -8.26
C GLU A 316 -13.55 -7.14 -7.63
N ALA A 317 -13.64 -6.32 -6.58
CA ALA A 317 -12.47 -5.74 -5.91
C ALA A 317 -11.67 -6.79 -5.12
N GLU A 318 -12.32 -7.74 -4.43
CA GLU A 318 -11.66 -8.85 -3.74
C GLU A 318 -10.90 -9.74 -4.73
N ARG A 319 -11.49 -10.05 -5.90
CA ARG A 319 -10.81 -10.80 -6.96
C ARG A 319 -9.56 -10.08 -7.44
N THR A 320 -9.64 -8.77 -7.70
CA THR A 320 -8.46 -7.97 -8.10
C THR A 320 -7.35 -8.01 -7.06
N LEU A 321 -7.68 -7.87 -5.76
CA LEU A 321 -6.69 -7.96 -4.70
C LEU A 321 -6.05 -9.35 -4.60
N LEU A 322 -6.83 -10.43 -4.75
CA LEU A 322 -6.31 -11.79 -4.78
C LEU A 322 -5.38 -12.02 -5.98
N GLU A 323 -5.72 -11.49 -7.17
CA GLU A 323 -4.84 -11.51 -8.35
C GLU A 323 -3.52 -10.77 -8.11
N TRP A 324 -3.54 -9.73 -7.29
CA TRP A 324 -2.34 -8.99 -6.87
C TRP A 324 -1.56 -9.69 -5.75
N GLY A 325 -2.04 -10.82 -5.23
CA GLY A 325 -1.37 -11.62 -4.21
C GLY A 325 -1.74 -11.26 -2.78
N ALA A 326 -2.93 -10.71 -2.55
CA ALA A 326 -3.47 -10.50 -1.21
C ALA A 326 -3.72 -11.83 -0.48
N GLU A 327 -3.49 -11.86 0.83
CA GLU A 327 -3.93 -12.96 1.71
C GLU A 327 -5.46 -12.91 1.88
N ARG A 328 -6.19 -13.97 1.50
CA ARG A 328 -7.67 -13.97 1.53
C ARG A 328 -8.24 -13.68 2.92
N ALA A 329 -7.64 -14.24 3.96
CA ALA A 329 -8.07 -14.02 5.35
C ALA A 329 -7.85 -12.58 5.85
N SER A 330 -7.07 -11.77 5.13
CA SER A 330 -6.78 -10.37 5.47
C SER A 330 -7.75 -9.38 4.83
N LEU A 331 -8.60 -9.82 3.90
CA LEU A 331 -9.48 -8.93 3.14
C LEU A 331 -10.48 -8.23 4.05
N ARG A 332 -10.60 -6.91 3.87
CA ARG A 332 -11.53 -6.06 4.60
C ARG A 332 -12.23 -5.12 3.65
N THR A 333 -13.56 -5.11 3.73
CA THR A 333 -14.43 -4.29 2.89
C THR A 333 -15.06 -3.17 3.71
N THR A 334 -14.97 -1.96 3.20
CA THR A 334 -15.63 -0.77 3.75
C THR A 334 -16.49 -0.13 2.68
N VAL A 335 -17.72 0.22 3.04
CA VAL A 335 -18.67 0.90 2.15
C VAL A 335 -18.99 2.27 2.72
N HIS A 336 -18.84 3.31 1.89
CA HIS A 336 -19.19 4.67 2.21
C HIS A 336 -20.23 5.19 1.22
N TRP A 337 -21.35 5.69 1.73
CA TRP A 337 -22.40 6.32 0.94
C TRP A 337 -22.45 7.81 1.25
N ASP A 338 -22.26 8.63 0.21
CA ASP A 338 -22.45 10.07 0.28
C ASP A 338 -23.81 10.43 -0.31
N SER A 339 -24.77 10.76 0.56
CA SER A 339 -26.12 11.13 0.16
C SER A 339 -26.21 12.47 -0.58
N ALA A 340 -25.27 13.41 -0.31
CA ALA A 340 -25.27 14.72 -0.93
C ALA A 340 -24.78 14.64 -2.39
N THR A 341 -23.75 13.83 -2.64
CA THR A 341 -23.22 13.62 -3.99
C THR A 341 -23.82 12.41 -4.71
N ARG A 342 -24.64 11.62 -4.02
CA ARG A 342 -25.24 10.35 -4.51
C ARG A 342 -24.18 9.37 -5.01
N ARG A 343 -23.06 9.27 -4.29
CA ARG A 343 -21.93 8.39 -4.65
C ARG A 343 -21.76 7.28 -3.62
N ALA A 344 -21.73 6.05 -4.11
CA ALA A 344 -21.33 4.90 -3.33
C ALA A 344 -19.85 4.60 -3.62
N ARG A 345 -19.09 4.41 -2.55
CA ARG A 345 -17.70 3.93 -2.60
C ARG A 345 -17.60 2.62 -1.85
N LEU A 346 -17.07 1.61 -2.52
CA LEU A 346 -16.64 0.37 -1.91
C LEU A 346 -15.12 0.30 -2.00
N THR A 347 -14.46 0.19 -0.85
CA THR A 347 -13.01 -0.01 -0.76
C THR A 347 -12.75 -1.36 -0.13
N VAL A 348 -11.93 -2.17 -0.79
CA VAL A 348 -11.38 -3.41 -0.25
C VAL A 348 -9.89 -3.20 0.01
N THR A 349 -9.41 -3.70 1.15
CA THR A 349 -7.98 -3.71 1.52
C THR A 349 -7.55 -5.12 1.87
N GLY A 350 -6.27 -5.45 1.66
CA GLY A 350 -5.70 -6.74 2.01
C GLY A 350 -4.18 -6.70 2.13
N ARG A 351 -3.63 -7.50 3.03
CA ARG A 351 -2.17 -7.61 3.20
C ARG A 351 -1.57 -8.36 2.03
N LEU A 352 -0.45 -7.85 1.51
CA LEU A 352 0.36 -8.56 0.53
C LEU A 352 0.94 -9.82 1.19
N SER A 353 0.70 -10.99 0.60
CA SER A 353 1.24 -12.24 1.13
C SER A 353 2.70 -12.43 0.70
N SER A 354 3.56 -12.89 1.62
CA SER A 354 4.92 -13.34 1.32
C SER A 354 4.95 -14.62 0.48
N HIS A 355 3.86 -15.37 0.53
CA HIS A 355 3.55 -16.50 -0.32
C HIS A 355 2.24 -16.16 -1.03
N PRO A 356 2.25 -15.34 -2.10
CA PRO A 356 1.03 -14.95 -2.80
C PRO A 356 0.20 -16.20 -3.02
N GLU A 357 -1.01 -16.24 -2.45
CA GLU A 357 -1.98 -17.29 -2.73
C GLU A 357 -2.11 -17.27 -4.25
N ARG A 358 -1.51 -18.27 -4.91
CA ARG A 358 -1.45 -18.25 -6.36
C ARG A 358 -2.89 -18.20 -6.84
N SER A 359 -3.15 -17.33 -7.82
CA SER A 359 -4.21 -17.58 -8.78
C SER A 359 -4.02 -19.03 -9.21
N SER A 360 -4.96 -19.85 -8.79
CA SER A 360 -4.85 -21.28 -8.84
C SER A 360 -4.84 -21.71 -10.29
N LEU A 361 -3.64 -21.94 -10.81
CA LEU A 361 -3.46 -22.76 -11.99
C LEU A 361 -4.19 -24.07 -11.69
N ARG A 362 -5.27 -24.36 -12.44
CA ARG A 362 -5.94 -25.66 -12.38
C ARG A 362 -4.87 -26.72 -12.53
N VAL A 363 -4.62 -27.46 -11.46
CA VAL A 363 -3.64 -28.55 -11.40
C VAL A 363 -4.08 -29.61 -12.42
N THR A 364 -3.17 -30.33 -13.06
CA THR A 364 -3.61 -31.37 -14.02
C THR A 364 -4.32 -32.52 -13.27
N PRO A 365 -5.24 -33.26 -13.90
CA PRO A 365 -5.87 -34.43 -13.26
C PRO A 365 -4.86 -35.39 -12.64
N ASP A 366 -3.76 -35.68 -13.35
CA ASP A 366 -2.69 -36.57 -12.87
C ASP A 366 -2.02 -36.05 -11.61
N GLN A 367 -1.76 -34.74 -11.54
CA GLN A 367 -1.16 -34.11 -10.36
C GLN A 367 -2.11 -34.13 -9.15
N ARG A 368 -3.43 -34.02 -9.36
CA ARG A 368 -4.40 -34.16 -8.26
C ARG A 368 -4.53 -35.60 -7.79
N VAL A 369 -4.41 -36.59 -8.69
CA VAL A 369 -4.34 -38.02 -8.33
C VAL A 369 -3.10 -38.31 -7.48
N ALA A 370 -1.92 -37.79 -7.87
CA ALA A 370 -0.68 -37.93 -7.11
C ALA A 370 -0.77 -37.29 -5.70
N LEU A 371 -1.40 -36.12 -5.61
CA LEU A 371 -1.69 -35.47 -4.33
C LEU A 371 -2.63 -36.33 -3.47
N ALA A 372 -3.74 -36.81 -4.03
CA ALA A 372 -4.69 -37.67 -3.33
C ALA A 372 -4.04 -38.98 -2.85
N ALA A 373 -3.13 -39.58 -3.64
CA ALA A 373 -2.35 -40.76 -3.26
C ALA A 373 -1.47 -40.48 -2.04
N THR A 374 -0.72 -39.38 -2.09
CA THR A 374 0.15 -38.92 -1.00
C THR A 374 -0.65 -38.67 0.28
N VAL A 375 -1.80 -38.00 0.15
CA VAL A 375 -2.69 -37.69 1.27
C VAL A 375 -3.33 -38.94 1.84
N MET A 376 -3.76 -39.90 1.02
CA MET A 376 -4.30 -41.17 1.52
C MET A 376 -3.19 -42.13 1.99
N ALA A 377 -1.91 -41.81 1.75
CA ALA A 377 -0.77 -42.70 1.97
C ALA A 377 -0.95 -44.07 1.29
N ILE A 378 -1.34 -44.04 0.02
CA ILE A 378 -1.49 -45.22 -0.85
C ILE A 378 -0.75 -44.97 -2.18
N PRO A 379 -0.40 -46.02 -2.93
CA PRO A 379 0.14 -45.87 -4.28
C PRO A 379 -0.84 -45.17 -5.23
N GLU A 380 -0.33 -44.43 -6.22
CA GLU A 380 -1.14 -43.68 -7.18
C GLU A 380 -2.07 -44.60 -8.01
N ASP A 381 -1.61 -45.79 -8.37
CA ASP A 381 -2.38 -46.82 -9.09
C ASP A 381 -3.52 -47.44 -8.25
N HIS A 382 -3.56 -47.11 -6.96
CA HIS A 382 -4.64 -47.50 -6.04
C HIS A 382 -5.61 -46.35 -5.73
N VAL A 383 -5.45 -45.18 -6.35
CA VAL A 383 -6.39 -44.06 -6.27
C VAL A 383 -7.45 -44.18 -7.35
N GLU A 384 -8.72 -44.02 -6.98
CA GLU A 384 -9.86 -44.03 -7.89
C GLU A 384 -10.65 -42.72 -7.75
N VAL A 385 -10.95 -42.08 -8.88
CA VAL A 385 -11.88 -40.94 -8.93
C VAL A 385 -13.30 -41.47 -8.79
N VAL A 386 -14.01 -41.07 -7.73
CA VAL A 386 -15.37 -41.51 -7.45
C VAL A 386 -16.40 -40.58 -8.07
N ALA A 387 -16.14 -39.28 -8.03
CA ALA A 387 -17.01 -38.27 -8.62
C ALA A 387 -16.25 -36.97 -8.91
N GLU A 388 -16.78 -36.24 -9.87
CA GLU A 388 -16.32 -34.94 -10.27
C GLU A 388 -17.48 -33.94 -10.22
N THR A 389 -17.22 -32.77 -9.66
CA THR A 389 -18.12 -31.61 -9.65
C THR A 389 -17.43 -30.43 -10.32
N GLU A 390 -18.13 -29.31 -10.48
CA GLU A 390 -17.55 -28.09 -11.05
C GLU A 390 -16.33 -27.59 -10.26
N GLY A 391 -16.38 -27.69 -8.92
CA GLY A 391 -15.35 -27.20 -8.00
C GLY A 391 -14.48 -28.27 -7.35
N PHE A 392 -14.87 -29.55 -7.35
CA PHE A 392 -14.17 -30.61 -6.60
C PHE A 392 -14.01 -31.92 -7.37
N GLU A 393 -12.98 -32.69 -7.00
CA GLU A 393 -12.79 -34.10 -7.33
C GLU A 393 -12.72 -34.94 -6.05
N ILE A 394 -13.48 -36.03 -6.02
CA ILE A 394 -13.57 -36.94 -4.88
C ILE A 394 -12.81 -38.21 -5.23
N TYR A 395 -11.77 -38.53 -4.46
CA TYR A 395 -10.92 -39.71 -4.64
C TYR A 395 -11.15 -40.72 -3.52
N ARG A 396 -11.09 -42.01 -3.87
CA ARG A 396 -11.14 -43.12 -2.93
C ARG A 396 -9.94 -44.04 -3.12
N GLY A 397 -9.38 -44.50 -2.01
CA GLY A 397 -8.35 -45.53 -2.02
C GLY A 397 -8.95 -46.92 -2.16
N ARG A 398 -8.50 -47.68 -3.17
CA ARG A 398 -8.82 -49.11 -3.30
C ARG A 398 -8.09 -49.91 -2.21
N PRO A 399 -8.71 -50.98 -1.67
CA PRO A 399 -8.05 -51.82 -0.68
C PRO A 399 -6.74 -52.39 -1.23
N TRP A 400 -5.63 -52.15 -0.54
CA TRP A 400 -4.34 -52.75 -0.86
C TRP A 400 -3.72 -53.40 0.37
N HIS A 401 -3.07 -54.54 0.18
CA HIS A 401 -2.45 -55.30 1.27
C HIS A 401 -0.94 -55.06 1.31
N ARG A 402 -0.44 -54.46 2.39
CA ARG A 402 0.99 -54.52 2.71
C ARG A 402 1.30 -55.88 3.36
N ARG A 403 2.11 -56.72 2.70
CA ARG A 403 2.69 -57.92 3.31
C ARG A 403 3.92 -57.52 4.13
N PHE A 404 3.74 -57.33 5.44
CA PHE A 404 4.87 -57.28 6.39
C PHE A 404 4.46 -58.01 7.67
N PHE A 405 5.21 -59.04 8.06
CA PHE A 405 5.09 -59.85 9.31
C PHE A 405 3.66 -60.17 9.83
N ARG A 406 3.16 -61.37 9.49
CA ARG A 406 2.16 -62.18 10.23
C ARG A 406 0.90 -61.52 10.86
N ARG A 407 0.43 -60.36 10.39
CA ARG A 407 -0.95 -59.88 10.63
C ARG A 407 -1.57 -59.34 9.34
N ARG A 408 -2.73 -59.90 8.94
CA ARG A 408 -3.58 -59.34 7.88
C ARG A 408 -4.19 -58.05 8.42
N GLN A 409 -3.70 -56.90 7.97
CA GLN A 409 -4.34 -55.61 8.22
C GLN A 409 -5.15 -55.25 6.97
N THR A 410 -6.48 -55.31 7.07
CA THR A 410 -7.38 -54.81 6.03
C THR A 410 -7.23 -53.29 5.96
N SER A 411 -6.91 -52.76 4.77
CA SER A 411 -6.86 -51.31 4.57
C SER A 411 -8.25 -50.73 4.77
N ARG A 412 -8.38 -49.79 5.71
CA ARG A 412 -9.62 -49.04 5.92
C ARG A 412 -9.89 -48.19 4.68
N PRO A 413 -11.17 -47.98 4.28
CA PRO A 413 -11.47 -47.15 3.11
C PRO A 413 -11.05 -45.71 3.41
N LYS A 414 -10.22 -45.15 2.52
CA LYS A 414 -9.73 -43.78 2.62
C LYS A 414 -10.33 -42.94 1.51
N LEU A 415 -10.57 -41.67 1.82
CA LEU A 415 -11.14 -40.71 0.89
C LEU A 415 -10.38 -39.40 0.99
N CYS A 416 -10.15 -38.78 -0.16
CA CYS A 416 -9.57 -37.45 -0.27
C CYS A 416 -10.45 -36.63 -1.20
N VAL A 417 -10.79 -35.41 -0.80
CA VAL A 417 -11.43 -34.45 -1.70
C VAL A 417 -10.43 -33.35 -2.00
N CYS A 418 -10.22 -33.07 -3.28
CA CYS A 418 -9.44 -31.94 -3.73
C CYS A 418 -10.33 -30.95 -4.49
N ASP A 419 -10.01 -29.68 -4.44
CA ASP A 419 -10.58 -28.69 -5.35
C ASP A 419 -9.89 -28.77 -6.74
N LYS A 420 -10.44 -28.08 -7.75
CA LYS A 420 -9.87 -28.06 -9.11
C LYS A 420 -8.51 -27.39 -9.18
N GLU A 421 -8.21 -26.62 -8.15
CA GLU A 421 -7.01 -25.85 -7.91
C GLU A 421 -5.88 -26.68 -7.28
N GLY A 422 -6.15 -27.94 -6.90
CA GLY A 422 -5.18 -28.88 -6.35
C GLY A 422 -4.87 -28.66 -4.86
N ASN A 423 -5.78 -28.05 -4.11
CA ASN A 423 -5.77 -28.05 -2.65
C ASN A 423 -6.57 -29.24 -2.13
N VAL A 424 -6.13 -29.81 -1.01
CA VAL A 424 -6.89 -30.83 -0.29
C VAL A 424 -7.93 -30.13 0.57
N VAL A 425 -9.21 -30.36 0.28
CA VAL A 425 -10.33 -29.81 1.06
C VAL A 425 -10.44 -30.55 2.39
N PHE A 426 -10.45 -31.89 2.32
CA PHE A 426 -10.35 -32.77 3.48
C PHE A 426 -9.99 -34.20 3.07
N ALA A 427 -9.56 -35.00 4.04
CA ALA A 427 -9.35 -36.43 3.87
C ALA A 427 -9.89 -37.19 5.10
N LEU A 428 -10.49 -38.35 4.85
CA LEU A 428 -11.15 -39.17 5.86
C LEU A 428 -10.72 -40.64 5.77
N GLU A 429 -10.71 -41.30 6.91
CA GLU A 429 -10.62 -42.75 7.04
C GLU A 429 -12.00 -43.34 7.37
N GLU A 430 -12.23 -44.61 7.05
CA GLU A 430 -13.53 -45.26 7.26
C GLU A 430 -14.68 -44.51 6.54
N ALA A 431 -14.36 -43.86 5.42
CA ALA A 431 -15.27 -42.91 4.78
C ALA A 431 -16.34 -43.60 3.93
N THR A 432 -17.57 -43.11 4.02
CA THR A 432 -18.67 -43.47 3.12
C THR A 432 -19.14 -42.24 2.33
N ILE A 433 -19.59 -42.46 1.09
CA ILE A 433 -20.15 -41.42 0.23
C ILE A 433 -21.57 -41.85 -0.12
N THR A 434 -22.53 -40.97 0.12
CA THR A 434 -23.90 -41.11 -0.33
C THR A 434 -24.16 -40.07 -1.42
N THR A 435 -24.39 -40.55 -2.65
CA THR A 435 -24.75 -39.70 -3.79
C THR A 435 -26.27 -39.50 -3.82
N THR A 436 -26.70 -38.26 -4.02
CA THR A 436 -28.11 -37.87 -4.07
C THR A 436 -28.27 -36.66 -5.00
N THR A 437 -29.47 -36.09 -5.09
CA THR A 437 -29.75 -34.85 -5.83
C THR A 437 -30.12 -33.75 -4.86
N ALA A 438 -30.07 -32.47 -5.28
CA ALA A 438 -30.47 -31.37 -4.42
C ALA A 438 -31.90 -31.51 -3.87
N ALA A 439 -32.83 -32.05 -4.67
CA ALA A 439 -34.21 -32.32 -4.25
C ALA A 439 -34.31 -33.38 -3.15
N GLU A 440 -33.44 -34.39 -3.17
CA GLU A 440 -33.48 -35.53 -2.23
C GLU A 440 -32.45 -35.41 -1.10
N ALA A 441 -31.55 -34.42 -1.17
CA ALA A 441 -30.42 -34.26 -0.27
C ALA A 441 -30.87 -34.03 1.17
N SER A 442 -31.85 -33.16 1.41
CA SER A 442 -32.37 -32.91 2.76
C SER A 442 -32.99 -34.16 3.39
N ALA A 443 -33.79 -34.91 2.62
CA ALA A 443 -34.38 -36.17 3.10
C ALA A 443 -33.33 -37.26 3.35
N THR A 444 -32.28 -37.30 2.53
CA THR A 444 -31.15 -38.22 2.69
C THR A 444 -30.32 -37.86 3.92
N LEU A 445 -30.02 -36.58 4.12
CA LEU A 445 -29.33 -36.08 5.30
C LEU A 445 -30.13 -36.36 6.59
N ALA A 446 -31.44 -36.15 6.57
CA ALA A 446 -32.31 -36.46 7.71
C ALA A 446 -32.25 -37.94 8.09
N ARG A 447 -32.35 -38.85 7.11
CA ARG A 447 -32.22 -40.29 7.36
C ARG A 447 -30.84 -40.69 7.91
N LEU A 448 -29.77 -40.03 7.47
CA LEU A 448 -28.42 -40.31 7.95
C LEU A 448 -28.23 -39.82 9.39
N LEU A 449 -28.73 -38.63 9.71
CA LEU A 449 -28.66 -38.06 11.06
C LEU A 449 -29.55 -38.84 12.06
N ASP A 450 -30.72 -39.33 11.64
CA ASP A 450 -31.63 -40.12 12.48
C ASP A 450 -31.08 -41.52 12.83
N ARG A 451 -30.28 -42.12 11.93
CA ARG A 451 -29.63 -43.42 12.17
C ARG A 451 -28.55 -43.33 13.25
N GLU A 452 -27.97 -42.15 13.46
CA GLU A 452 -26.98 -41.87 14.50
C GLU A 452 -27.64 -41.25 15.75
N ARG A 453 -28.45 -42.04 16.48
CA ARG A 453 -28.92 -41.65 17.84
C ARG A 453 -27.80 -41.54 18.88
N ALA A 454 -26.54 -41.74 18.48
CA ALA A 454 -25.36 -41.31 19.22
C ALA A 454 -24.45 -40.60 18.22
N PHE A 455 -24.38 -39.27 18.30
CA PHE A 455 -23.34 -38.47 17.66
C PHE A 455 -22.01 -39.09 18.06
N ALA A 456 -21.36 -39.86 17.19
CA ALA A 456 -20.04 -40.38 17.47
C ALA A 456 -19.10 -39.15 17.43
N PRO A 457 -18.51 -38.70 18.56
CA PRO A 457 -17.84 -37.40 18.62
C PRO A 457 -16.61 -37.30 17.68
N SER A 458 -16.19 -38.42 17.09
CA SER A 458 -15.07 -38.51 16.18
C SER A 458 -15.46 -38.59 14.69
N ALA A 459 -16.74 -38.64 14.34
CA ALA A 459 -17.17 -38.70 12.94
C ALA A 459 -17.29 -37.29 12.35
N ARG A 460 -16.64 -37.04 11.21
CA ARG A 460 -16.81 -35.84 10.41
C ARG A 460 -17.78 -36.11 9.27
N ARG A 461 -18.63 -35.12 8.98
CA ARG A 461 -19.64 -35.18 7.94
C ARG A 461 -19.59 -33.91 7.09
N TYR A 462 -19.60 -34.09 5.78
CA TYR A 462 -19.52 -33.02 4.79
C TYR A 462 -20.66 -33.16 3.77
N LEU A 463 -21.14 -32.03 3.26
CA LEU A 463 -22.06 -31.96 2.14
C LEU A 463 -21.39 -31.19 1.00
N LEU A 464 -21.30 -31.82 -0.18
CA LEU A 464 -20.68 -31.24 -1.36
C LEU A 464 -21.70 -31.10 -2.49
N SER A 465 -21.66 -29.96 -3.17
CA SER A 465 -22.39 -29.65 -4.41
C SER A 465 -21.46 -28.93 -5.39
N ALA A 466 -21.96 -28.53 -6.58
CA ALA A 466 -21.17 -28.02 -7.71
C ALA A 466 -19.90 -27.26 -7.31
N ALA A 467 -20.01 -26.19 -6.51
CA ALA A 467 -18.86 -25.41 -6.02
C ALA A 467 -18.83 -25.22 -4.50
N HIS A 468 -19.75 -25.86 -3.75
CA HIS A 468 -19.83 -25.68 -2.29
C HIS A 468 -19.44 -26.95 -1.54
N CYS A 469 -18.64 -26.79 -0.50
CA CYS A 469 -18.32 -27.83 0.47
C CYS A 469 -18.65 -27.32 1.87
N LEU A 470 -19.60 -27.97 2.54
CA LEU A 470 -20.07 -27.61 3.87
C LEU A 470 -19.66 -28.68 4.88
N ASP A 471 -18.91 -28.28 5.92
CA ASP A 471 -18.61 -29.14 7.07
C ASP A 471 -19.79 -29.11 8.05
N LEU A 472 -20.54 -30.22 8.09
CA LEU A 472 -21.70 -30.40 8.98
C LEU A 472 -21.29 -30.90 10.37
N SER A 473 -20.03 -31.30 10.56
CA SER A 473 -19.52 -31.83 11.83
C SER A 473 -19.51 -30.78 12.95
N GLN A 474 -19.54 -29.49 12.58
CA GLN A 474 -19.55 -28.35 13.49
C GLN A 474 -20.96 -27.97 13.97
N ALA A 475 -22.01 -28.60 13.43
CA ALA A 475 -23.36 -28.35 13.89
C ALA A 475 -23.57 -28.91 15.29
N ALA A 476 -24.12 -28.11 16.19
CA ALA A 476 -24.43 -28.49 17.57
C ALA A 476 -25.62 -29.46 17.68
N SER A 477 -26.38 -29.62 16.59
CA SER A 477 -27.54 -30.52 16.51
C SER A 477 -27.82 -30.97 15.07
N PRO A 478 -28.46 -32.13 14.87
CA PRO A 478 -28.96 -32.57 13.57
C PRO A 478 -29.83 -31.54 12.85
N GLU A 479 -30.71 -30.85 13.57
CA GLU A 479 -31.60 -29.84 13.02
C GLU A 479 -30.81 -28.62 12.52
N GLN A 480 -29.72 -28.26 13.22
CA GLN A 480 -28.83 -27.20 12.77
C GLN A 480 -28.06 -27.61 11.51
N ALA A 481 -27.58 -28.85 11.44
CA ALA A 481 -26.93 -29.39 10.24
C ALA A 481 -27.87 -29.39 9.03
N GLN A 482 -29.13 -29.78 9.22
CA GLN A 482 -30.16 -29.74 8.18
C GLN A 482 -30.43 -28.31 7.69
N ARG A 483 -30.60 -27.35 8.61
CA ARG A 483 -30.79 -25.93 8.22
C ARG A 483 -29.60 -25.37 7.44
N TRP A 484 -28.37 -25.75 7.79
CA TRP A 484 -27.19 -25.32 7.06
C TRP A 484 -27.16 -25.91 5.65
N ALA A 485 -27.50 -27.19 5.52
CA ALA A 485 -27.62 -27.86 4.23
C ALA A 485 -28.70 -27.22 3.35
N GLU A 486 -29.91 -27.00 3.88
CA GLU A 486 -31.04 -26.41 3.15
C GLU A 486 -30.70 -25.07 2.51
N ARG A 487 -29.96 -24.20 3.22
CA ARG A 487 -29.53 -22.90 2.69
C ARG A 487 -28.68 -23.01 1.42
N ILE A 488 -27.85 -24.04 1.33
CA ILE A 488 -27.01 -24.29 0.15
C ILE A 488 -27.83 -24.98 -0.94
N LEU A 489 -28.65 -25.96 -0.56
CA LEU A 489 -29.44 -26.76 -1.49
C LEU A 489 -30.53 -25.95 -2.21
N CYS A 490 -31.12 -24.94 -1.57
CA CYS A 490 -32.13 -24.06 -2.19
C CYS A 490 -31.59 -23.23 -3.36
N ALA A 491 -30.26 -23.05 -3.45
CA ALA A 491 -29.63 -22.32 -4.54
C ALA A 491 -29.30 -23.21 -5.77
N LEU A 492 -29.56 -24.52 -5.67
CA LEU A 492 -29.20 -25.51 -6.69
C LEU A 492 -30.42 -25.94 -7.52
N LEU A 493 -30.17 -26.47 -8.72
CA LEU A 493 -31.23 -27.10 -9.50
C LEU A 493 -31.67 -28.42 -8.84
N PRO A 494 -32.97 -28.78 -8.83
CA PRO A 494 -33.47 -29.99 -8.14
C PRO A 494 -32.75 -31.30 -8.52
N THR A 495 -32.30 -31.41 -9.77
CA THR A 495 -31.61 -32.58 -10.33
C THR A 495 -30.09 -32.56 -10.13
N GLU A 496 -29.54 -31.49 -9.56
CA GLU A 496 -28.10 -31.29 -9.42
C GLU A 496 -27.50 -32.31 -8.43
N PRO A 497 -26.38 -32.95 -8.76
CA PRO A 497 -25.79 -33.97 -7.91
C PRO A 497 -25.24 -33.36 -6.61
N VAL A 498 -25.51 -34.05 -5.50
CA VAL A 498 -25.04 -33.70 -4.15
C VAL A 498 -24.41 -34.93 -3.52
N PHE A 499 -23.32 -34.74 -2.79
CA PHE A 499 -22.59 -35.82 -2.13
C PHE A 499 -22.57 -35.56 -0.63
N VAL A 500 -23.10 -36.50 0.14
CA VAL A 500 -22.96 -36.51 1.60
C VAL A 500 -21.84 -37.48 1.95
N ILE A 501 -20.79 -36.97 2.57
CA ILE A 501 -19.59 -37.73 2.91
C ILE A 501 -19.44 -37.78 4.42
N GLU A 502 -19.28 -38.97 4.97
CA GLU A 502 -19.02 -39.18 6.40
C GLU A 502 -17.77 -40.04 6.58
N GLY A 503 -17.06 -39.87 7.68
CA GLY A 503 -15.89 -40.68 8.00
C GLY A 503 -15.19 -40.17 9.26
N ARG A 504 -14.05 -40.75 9.59
CA ARG A 504 -13.22 -40.30 10.72
C ARG A 504 -12.07 -39.44 10.22
N PRO A 505 -11.67 -38.39 10.96
CA PRO A 505 -10.47 -37.65 10.63
C PRO A 505 -9.27 -38.57 10.74
N ARG A 506 -8.28 -38.31 9.89
CA ARG A 506 -6.98 -38.99 9.94
C ARG A 506 -6.30 -38.68 11.29
N CYS A 507 -5.83 -39.71 11.99
CA CYS A 507 -5.02 -39.57 13.21
C CYS A 507 -3.57 -39.24 12.87
#